data_AF-A0AAI8MAP4-F1
#
_entry.id   AF-A0AAI8MAP4-F1
#
_cell.length_a   1.000
_cell.length_b   1.000
_cell.length_c   1.000
_cell.angle_alpha   90.00
_cell.angle_beta   90.00
_cell.angle_gamma   90.00
#
_symmetry.space_group_name_H-M   'P 1'
#
loop_
_entity.id
_entity.type
_entity.pdbx_description
1 polymer ?
#
loop_
_entity_poly.entity_id
_entity_poly.type
_entity_poly.pdbx_seq_one_letter_code
_entity_poly.pdbx_strand_id
1 'polypeptide(L)' 'MNTIQYLEDQAARAERLAKRITDTLTIERLLSFAGERRREIELIAGSPRRA' A
#
# COMPACT_ATOMS: atom_id res chain seq x y z
N MET A 1 7.01 -3.46 15.25
CA MET A 1 6.37 -3.28 13.92
C MET A 1 7.44 -3.50 12.87
N ASN A 2 7.27 -4.49 11.99
CA ASN A 2 8.23 -4.73 10.90
C ASN A 2 7.83 -3.97 9.63
N THR A 3 8.73 -3.87 8.67
CA THR A 3 8.51 -3.10 7.43
C THR A 3 7.26 -3.56 6.66
N ILE A 4 6.99 -4.87 6.61
CA ILE A 4 5.82 -5.42 5.92
C ILE A 4 4.53 -4.95 6.59
N GLN A 5 4.40 -5.09 7.91
CA GLN A 5 3.23 -4.62 8.67
C GLN A 5 2.99 -3.13 8.49
N TYR A 6 4.06 -2.33 8.42
CA TYR A 6 3.96 -0.90 8.18
C TYR A 6 3.40 -0.58 6.79
N LEU A 7 3.86 -1.29 5.75
CA LEU A 7 3.38 -1.12 4.38
C LEU A 7 1.93 -1.62 4.23
N GLU A 8 1.56 -2.72 4.89
CA GLU A 8 0.20 -3.26 4.91
C GLU A 8 -0.78 -2.24 5.52
N ASP A 9 -0.40 -1.68 6.67
CA ASP A 9 -1.16 -0.65 7.36
C ASP A 9 -1.31 0.62 6.51
N GLN A 10 -0.26 1.03 5.79
CA GLN A 10 -0.33 2.17 4.88
C GLN A 10 -1.30 1.92 3.72
N ALA A 11 -1.22 0.75 3.07
CA ALA A 11 -2.12 0.37 2.00
C ALA A 11 -3.58 0.36 2.50
N ALA A 12 -3.83 -0.33 3.62
CA ALA A 12 -5.18 -0.45 4.18
C ALA A 12 -5.76 0.90 4.61
N ARG A 13 -4.93 1.83 5.14
CA ARG A 13 -5.38 3.19 5.46
C ARG A 13 -5.77 3.97 4.21
N ALA A 14 -4.95 3.93 3.16
CA ALA A 14 -5.23 4.64 1.91
C ALA A 14 -6.53 4.16 1.26
N GLU A 15 -6.79 2.86 1.25
CA GLU A 15 -8.03 2.29 0.73
C GLU A 15 -9.27 2.68 1.55
N ARG A 16 -9.15 2.70 2.89
CA ARG A 16 -10.24 3.18 3.75
C ARG A 16 -10.54 4.66 3.52
N LEU A 17 -9.51 5.47 3.28
CA LEU A 17 -9.67 6.89 3.01
C LEU A 17 -10.32 7.11 1.63
N ALA A 18 -9.93 6.35 0.62
CA ALA A 18 -10.53 6.40 -0.72
C ALA A 18 -12.04 6.14 -0.68
N LYS A 19 -12.51 5.21 0.17
CA LYS A 19 -13.94 4.91 0.36
C LYS A 19 -14.75 6.04 1.01
N ARG A 20 -14.09 7.06 1.59
CA ARG A 20 -14.73 8.16 2.34
C ARG A 20 -14.67 9.51 1.61
N ILE A 21 -13.93 9.58 0.51
CA ILE A 21 -13.74 10.80 -0.28
C ILE A 21 -14.60 10.69 -1.55
N THR A 22 -15.07 11.82 -2.07
CA THR A 22 -15.84 11.90 -3.32
C THR A 22 -15.01 12.45 -4.49
N ASP A 23 -13.91 13.14 -4.20
CA ASP A 23 -13.00 13.66 -5.22
C ASP A 23 -12.28 12.52 -5.94
N THR A 24 -12.63 12.32 -7.22
CA THR A 24 -12.14 11.23 -8.06
C THR A 24 -10.62 11.22 -8.17
N LEU A 25 -9.99 12.37 -8.36
CA LEU A 25 -8.53 12.46 -8.49
C LEU A 25 -7.82 12.03 -7.19
N THR A 26 -8.35 12.41 -6.04
CA THR A 26 -7.83 11.99 -4.74
C THR A 26 -8.04 10.50 -4.50
N ILE A 27 -9.18 9.94 -4.91
CA ILE A 27 -9.44 8.50 -4.86
C ILE A 27 -8.38 7.74 -5.69
N GLU A 28 -8.16 8.15 -6.94
CA GLU A 28 -7.18 7.51 -7.83
C GLU A 28 -5.76 7.54 -7.25
N ARG A 29 -5.35 8.67 -6.66
CA ARG A 29 -4.06 8.82 -6.00
C ARG A 29 -3.91 7.89 -4.80
N LEU A 30 -4.95 7.78 -3.96
CA LEU A 30 -4.95 6.90 -2.80
C LEU A 30 -4.89 5.42 -3.20
N LEU A 31 -5.63 5.04 -4.23
CA LEU A 31 -5.62 3.67 -4.74
C LEU A 31 -4.28 3.33 -5.40
N SER A 32 -3.70 4.25 -6.18
CA SER A 32 -2.36 4.11 -6.75
C SER A 32 -1.31 3.93 -5.65
N PHE A 33 -1.34 4.78 -4.62
CA PHE A 33 -0.46 4.69 -3.47
C PHE A 33 -0.60 3.33 -2.75
N ALA A 34 -1.82 2.84 -2.52
CA ALA A 34 -2.05 1.53 -1.92
C ALA A 34 -1.47 0.39 -2.77
N GLY A 35 -1.61 0.48 -4.10
CA GLY A 35 -1.03 -0.47 -5.05
C GLY A 35 0.50 -0.50 -4.99
N GLU A 36 1.16 0.65 -4.88
CA GLU A 36 2.62 0.72 -4.73
C GLU A 36 3.11 0.03 -3.45
N ARG A 37 2.45 0.27 -2.31
CA ARG A 37 2.84 -0.36 -1.03
C ARG A 37 2.68 -1.88 -1.07
N ARG A 38 1.63 -2.38 -1.74
CA ARG A 38 1.44 -3.82 -1.97
C ARG A 38 2.55 -4.41 -2.83
N ARG A 39 2.90 -3.75 -3.92
CA ARG A 39 4.03 -4.18 -4.77
C ARG A 39 5.35 -4.19 -3.99
N GLU A 40 5.56 -3.23 -3.11
CA GLU A 40 6.74 -3.18 -2.25
C GLU A 40 6.76 -4.35 -1.25
N ILE A 41 5.62 -4.73 -0.68
CA ILE A 41 5.50 -5.94 0.15
C ILE A 41 5.85 -7.19 -0.67
N GLU A 42 5.33 -7.32 -1.90
CA GLU A 42 5.65 -8.45 -2.78
C GLU A 42 7.15 -8.53 -3.07
N LEU A 43 7.82 -7.40 -3.26
CA LEU A 43 9.27 -7.36 -3.46
C LEU A 43 10.03 -7.77 -2.20
N ILE A 44 9.60 -7.32 -1.02
CA ILE A 44 10.26 -7.65 0.26
C ILE A 44 10.00 -9.11 0.65
N ALA A 45 8.78 -9.61 0.47
CA ALA A 45 8.38 -10.97 0.81
C ALA A 45 8.84 -11.99 -0.24
N GLY A 46 8.90 -11.59 -1.51
CA GLY A 46 9.31 -12.40 -2.65
C GLY A 46 10.81 -12.33 -2.97
N SER A 47 11.58 -11.48 -2.29
CA SER A 47 13.05 -11.54 -2.36
C SER A 47 13.55 -12.64 -1.41
N PRO A 48 13.97 -13.82 -1.91
CA PRO A 48 14.86 -14.64 -1.12
C PRO A 48 16.10 -13.79 -0.88
N ARG A 49 16.40 -13.53 0.40
CA ARG A 49 17.71 -13.03 0.84
C ARG A 49 18.77 -13.71 -0.04
N ARG A 50 19.43 -12.97 -0.94
CA ARG A 50 20.63 -13.46 -1.61
C ARG A 50 21.61 -13.80 -0.49
N ALA A 51 21.71 -15.09 -0.18
CA ALA A 51 22.74 -15.69 0.65
C ALA A 51 24.03 -15.79 -0.14
#